data_AF-A0A7J6HAF5-F1
#
_entry.id   AF-A0A7J6HAF5-F1
#
_cell.length_a   1.000
_cell.length_b   1.000
_cell.length_c   1.000
_cell.angle_alpha   90.00
_cell.angle_beta   90.00
_cell.angle_gamma   90.00
#
_symmetry.space_group_name_H-M   'P 1'
#
loop_
_entity.id
_entity.type
_entity.pdbx_description
1 polymer ?
#
loop_
_entity_poly.entity_id
_entity_poly.type
_entity_poly.pdbx_seq_one_letter_code
_entity_poly.pdbx_strand_id
1 'polypeptide(L)'
;MQLRENSITDYQSFCFGFLTTKKIIANPYYFAKLISPFLSLPPSLLPQSAMGRYFEPIIRRSWAASGPISEEKDFLSVRRPPFFSLALRLANMYSTKKKILKDNNADPTEFEETVAQNLFDLENTNQELKSDLKDLYINSAIQVDISGNPKAVVIYVPYRLRKGFRKIHLRLVRELEKKFSGKDVVIVATRRIVRPPKKGSAAQRPRTRTLTAVHDAILEDVVHPAEIVGKRIRYRVDGSKIIKVYLDPKERNNTEYKLETLSGVYRKLTGKDVVFEYPITEA
;
A
#
# COMPACT_ATOMS: atom_id res chain seq x y z
N MET A 1 42.02 55.63 37.06
CA MET A 1 42.98 55.49 35.93
C MET A 1 42.18 55.52 34.64
N GLN A 2 42.36 56.57 33.84
CA GLN A 2 41.68 56.78 32.55
C GLN A 2 42.42 56.08 31.40
N LEU A 3 41.62 55.44 30.55
CA LEU A 3 41.68 55.34 29.08
C LEU A 3 42.98 54.83 28.40
N ARG A 4 42.84 53.81 27.53
CA ARG A 4 42.93 53.96 26.05
C ARG A 4 42.79 52.62 25.30
N GLU A 5 42.21 52.76 24.11
CA GLU A 5 42.08 51.82 23.00
C GLU A 5 43.44 51.50 22.31
N ASN A 6 43.37 50.59 21.31
CA ASN A 6 44.29 50.31 20.18
C ASN A 6 44.89 48.88 20.23
N SER A 7 44.52 47.90 19.38
CA SER A 7 44.60 47.74 17.92
C SER A 7 45.89 47.03 17.45
N ILE A 8 45.73 46.13 16.46
CA ILE A 8 46.65 45.85 15.34
C ILE A 8 47.74 44.75 15.53
N THR A 9 47.46 43.65 14.81
CA THR A 9 48.31 42.80 13.93
C THR A 9 49.40 41.88 14.44
N ASP A 10 49.55 40.82 13.62
CA ASP A 10 50.64 39.89 13.43
C ASP A 10 50.71 38.69 14.36
N TYR A 11 50.43 37.50 13.82
CA TYR A 11 51.36 36.36 13.88
C TYR A 11 51.00 35.32 12.80
N GLN A 12 51.94 35.17 11.86
CA GLN A 12 52.34 33.93 11.18
C GLN A 12 51.46 33.31 10.08
N SER A 13 51.82 33.71 8.86
CA SER A 13 52.13 32.82 7.74
C SER A 13 52.82 31.51 8.17
N PHE A 14 52.35 30.35 7.71
CA PHE A 14 53.23 29.22 7.38
C PHE A 14 52.57 28.27 6.34
N CYS A 15 53.16 28.33 5.14
CA CYS A 15 53.43 27.24 4.18
C CYS A 15 52.31 26.32 3.64
N PHE A 16 52.05 26.54 2.34
CA PHE A 16 52.24 25.61 1.21
C PHE A 16 51.48 24.28 1.17
N GLY A 17 50.71 24.09 0.09
CA GLY A 17 50.29 22.76 -0.35
C GLY A 17 49.33 22.75 -1.52
N PHE A 18 49.85 23.02 -2.73
CA PHE A 18 49.24 22.74 -4.03
C PHE A 18 48.39 21.45 -4.03
N LEU A 19 47.09 21.55 -4.32
CA LEU A 19 46.34 20.43 -4.88
C LEU A 19 45.53 20.90 -6.08
N THR A 20 46.05 20.45 -7.21
CA THR A 20 45.55 20.58 -8.55
C THR A 20 44.12 20.05 -8.70
N THR A 21 43.40 20.72 -9.58
CA THR A 21 42.10 20.33 -10.14
C THR A 21 42.10 18.89 -10.64
N LYS A 22 41.67 17.93 -9.82
CA LYS A 22 41.19 16.58 -10.20
C LYS A 22 40.76 15.79 -8.95
N LYS A 23 39.61 16.15 -8.37
CA LYS A 23 38.76 15.27 -7.51
C LYS A 23 37.49 16.02 -7.07
N ILE A 24 36.61 16.30 -8.02
CA ILE A 24 35.19 16.66 -7.77
C ILE A 24 34.30 15.64 -8.48
N ILE A 25 34.69 14.36 -8.39
CA ILE A 25 33.88 13.21 -8.82
C ILE A 25 34.05 12.18 -7.72
N ALA A 26 33.29 12.32 -6.62
CA ALA A 26 32.93 11.24 -5.67
C ALA A 26 32.34 11.80 -4.37
N ASN A 27 31.13 12.38 -4.41
CA ASN A 27 30.07 12.25 -3.38
C ASN A 27 29.07 13.43 -3.45
N PRO A 28 27.78 13.18 -3.77
CA PRO A 28 26.73 14.20 -3.72
C PRO A 28 26.30 14.59 -2.29
N TYR A 29 26.88 14.00 -1.25
CA TYR A 29 26.45 14.20 0.14
C TYR A 29 27.08 15.40 0.87
N TYR A 30 28.06 16.09 0.29
CA TYR A 30 28.71 17.25 0.94
C TYR A 30 28.07 18.60 0.57
N PHE A 31 27.39 18.71 -0.57
CA PHE A 31 26.77 19.97 -1.01
C PHE A 31 25.50 20.32 -0.22
N ALA A 32 24.77 19.30 0.27
CA ALA A 32 23.49 19.48 0.95
C ALA A 32 23.60 19.98 2.41
N LYS A 33 24.78 19.88 3.05
CA LYS A 33 24.99 20.31 4.44
C LYS A 33 25.38 21.78 4.61
N LEU A 34 25.73 22.48 3.52
CA LEU A 34 26.20 23.87 3.55
C LEU A 34 25.10 24.89 3.20
N ILE A 35 23.96 24.46 2.66
CA ILE A 35 22.91 25.35 2.14
C ILE A 35 21.61 25.28 2.98
N SER A 36 21.50 24.31 3.90
CA SER A 36 20.26 24.01 4.61
C SER A 36 19.73 25.06 5.60
N PRO A 37 20.48 26.02 6.16
CA PRO A 37 19.88 27.01 7.06
C PRO A 37 19.32 28.26 6.35
N PHE A 38 19.59 28.49 5.06
CA PHE A 38 19.18 29.74 4.38
C PHE A 38 17.89 29.65 3.54
N LEU A 39 17.28 28.47 3.42
CA LEU A 39 16.10 28.27 2.57
C LEU A 39 14.74 28.47 3.28
N SER A 40 14.72 29.01 4.50
CA SER A 40 13.51 29.12 5.33
C SER A 40 13.14 30.52 5.83
N LEU A 41 13.79 31.58 5.32
CA LEU A 41 13.47 32.96 5.73
C LEU A 41 12.80 33.75 4.59
N PRO A 42 11.70 34.49 4.88
CA PRO A 42 11.06 35.36 3.90
C PRO A 42 11.95 36.56 3.54
N PRO A 43 11.86 37.10 2.32
CA PRO A 43 12.75 38.14 1.78
C PRO A 43 12.64 39.53 2.44
N SER A 44 11.89 39.68 3.54
CA SER A 44 11.64 40.96 4.23
C SER A 44 12.59 41.27 5.40
N LEU A 45 13.57 40.41 5.70
CA LEU A 45 14.46 40.56 6.87
C LEU A 45 15.96 40.74 6.53
N LEU A 46 16.30 41.06 5.28
CA LEU A 46 17.69 41.37 4.93
C LEU A 46 17.99 42.88 5.12
N PRO A 47 19.00 43.25 5.93
CA PRO A 47 19.36 44.64 6.15
C PRO A 47 20.01 45.24 4.88
N GLN A 48 19.51 46.40 4.44
CA GLN A 48 19.89 47.08 3.20
C GLN A 48 21.21 47.88 3.26
N SER A 49 22.06 47.70 4.28
CA SER A 49 23.25 48.53 4.46
C SER A 49 24.55 47.72 4.43
N ALA A 50 24.91 47.20 3.25
CA ALA A 50 26.28 46.83 2.89
C ALA A 50 26.40 46.66 1.37
N MET A 51 26.20 47.76 0.63
CA MET A 51 26.65 47.86 -0.77
C MET A 51 28.18 48.04 -0.77
N GLY A 52 28.94 47.16 -1.43
CA GLY A 52 30.38 47.39 -1.48
C GLY A 52 31.27 46.39 -2.20
N ARG A 53 31.09 46.25 -3.52
CA ARG A 53 32.06 45.71 -4.50
C ARG A 53 32.24 44.19 -4.50
N TYR A 54 32.46 43.68 -5.70
CA TYR A 54 32.68 42.28 -6.09
C TYR A 54 31.41 41.43 -6.15
N PHE A 55 30.71 41.47 -7.29
CA PHE A 55 30.30 40.30 -8.09
C PHE A 55 29.21 40.69 -9.11
N GLU A 56 29.64 41.10 -10.30
CA GLU A 56 28.99 40.79 -11.59
C GLU A 56 30.14 40.66 -12.61
N PRO A 57 30.15 39.66 -13.53
CA PRO A 57 28.99 39.30 -14.37
C PRO A 57 28.89 37.81 -14.78
N ILE A 58 27.89 37.07 -14.29
CA ILE A 58 27.29 35.92 -14.99
C ILE A 58 25.82 35.88 -14.54
N ILE A 59 24.97 36.78 -15.03
CA ILE A 59 23.49 36.72 -15.09
C ILE A 59 23.04 38.05 -15.72
N ARG A 60 23.49 38.32 -16.95
CA ARG A 60 22.94 39.40 -17.80
C ARG A 60 22.90 39.00 -19.27
N ARG A 61 22.56 37.73 -19.52
CA ARG A 61 22.18 37.18 -20.83
C ARG A 61 21.12 36.11 -20.64
N SER A 62 19.88 36.50 -20.32
CA SER A 62 18.71 35.66 -20.59
C SER A 62 17.35 36.36 -20.43
N TRP A 63 17.29 37.68 -20.22
CA TRP A 63 16.03 38.40 -20.00
C TRP A 63 15.93 39.64 -20.89
N ALA A 64 16.17 39.44 -22.18
CA ALA A 64 15.92 40.44 -23.22
C ALA A 64 15.61 39.73 -24.54
N ALA A 65 14.52 38.95 -24.58
CA ALA A 65 13.90 38.49 -25.81
C ALA A 65 12.50 37.94 -25.51
N SER A 66 11.48 38.80 -25.53
CA SER A 66 10.10 38.42 -25.84
C SER A 66 9.28 39.69 -26.06
N GLY A 67 9.24 40.15 -27.33
CA GLY A 67 8.10 40.90 -27.84
C GLY A 67 6.94 39.94 -28.17
N PRO A 68 5.72 40.43 -28.40
CA PRO A 68 4.54 39.60 -28.63
C PRO A 68 4.43 39.25 -30.11
N ILE A 69 4.47 37.96 -30.46
CA ILE A 69 4.13 37.47 -31.80
C ILE A 69 3.30 36.19 -31.67
N SER A 70 2.16 36.26 -32.33
CA SER A 70 1.14 35.26 -32.63
C SER A 70 1.67 33.97 -33.24
N GLU A 71 0.90 32.90 -33.01
CA GLU A 71 0.81 31.66 -33.80
C GLU A 71 2.10 30.84 -33.97
N GLU A 72 2.18 29.70 -33.26
CA GLU A 72 2.61 28.47 -33.95
C GLU A 72 2.14 27.21 -33.19
N LYS A 73 1.42 26.39 -33.96
CA LYS A 73 1.25 24.96 -33.71
C LYS A 73 2.63 24.29 -33.83
N ASP A 74 2.72 23.04 -33.38
CA ASP A 74 3.88 22.15 -33.54
C ASP A 74 4.96 22.22 -32.45
N PHE A 75 4.65 21.66 -31.28
CA PHE A 75 5.68 21.15 -30.37
C PHE A 75 5.34 19.75 -29.84
N LEU A 76 5.03 18.83 -30.76
CA LEU A 76 5.10 17.39 -30.54
C LEU A 76 6.48 16.89 -31.00
N SER A 77 7.53 17.03 -30.20
CA SER A 77 8.73 16.15 -30.26
C SER A 77 9.81 16.47 -29.22
N VAL A 78 9.48 16.77 -27.96
CA VAL A 78 10.50 16.66 -26.90
C VAL A 78 10.62 15.19 -26.52
N ARG A 79 11.67 14.52 -27.03
CA ARG A 79 12.13 13.23 -26.52
C ARG A 79 12.46 13.41 -25.03
N ARG A 80 11.55 12.96 -24.15
CA ARG A 80 11.82 12.88 -22.71
C ARG A 80 13.01 11.92 -22.50
N PRO A 81 14.01 12.26 -21.67
CA PRO A 81 15.15 11.38 -21.45
C PRO A 81 14.70 10.06 -20.81
N PRO A 82 15.24 8.90 -21.24
CA PRO A 82 14.84 7.57 -20.75
C PRO A 82 15.13 7.36 -19.25
N PHE A 83 15.93 8.23 -18.63
CA PHE A 83 16.26 8.17 -17.21
C PHE A 83 15.11 8.60 -16.29
N PHE A 84 14.18 9.44 -16.76
CA PHE A 84 13.04 9.86 -15.95
C PHE A 84 11.98 8.76 -15.81
N SER A 85 11.85 7.87 -16.80
CA SER A 85 10.90 6.74 -16.71
C SER A 85 11.41 5.64 -15.78
N LEU A 86 12.73 5.44 -15.69
CA LEU A 86 13.34 4.45 -14.81
C LEU A 86 13.26 4.87 -13.33
N ALA A 87 13.51 6.16 -13.03
CA ALA A 87 13.40 6.69 -11.68
C ALA A 87 11.95 6.68 -11.16
N LEU A 88 10.96 7.02 -12.01
CA LEU A 88 9.55 6.91 -11.65
C LEU A 88 9.10 5.45 -11.46
N ARG A 89 9.62 4.52 -12.29
CA ARG A 89 9.43 3.07 -12.11
C ARG A 89 10.02 2.56 -10.79
N LEU A 90 11.25 2.96 -10.45
CA LEU A 90 11.92 2.55 -9.22
C LEU A 90 11.25 3.14 -7.97
N ALA A 91 10.76 4.38 -8.04
CA ALA A 91 9.98 5.00 -6.96
C ALA A 91 8.64 4.28 -6.73
N ASN A 92 7.92 3.92 -7.81
CA ASN A 92 6.69 3.11 -7.72
C ASN A 92 6.95 1.69 -7.17
N MET A 93 8.09 1.08 -7.49
CA MET A 93 8.48 -0.23 -6.93
C MET A 93 8.77 -0.18 -5.42
N TYR A 94 9.24 0.96 -4.89
CA TYR A 94 9.52 1.10 -3.46
C TYR A 94 8.27 1.37 -2.61
N SER A 95 7.24 2.05 -3.17
CA SER A 95 5.98 2.29 -2.47
C SER A 95 5.06 1.06 -2.48
N THR A 96 5.03 0.29 -3.56
CA THR A 96 4.23 -0.94 -3.68
C THR A 96 4.65 -2.01 -2.69
N LYS A 97 5.97 -2.16 -2.45
CA LYS A 97 6.48 -3.07 -1.41
C LYS A 97 5.99 -2.74 0.00
N LYS A 98 5.61 -1.49 0.29
CA LYS A 98 5.07 -1.12 1.62
C LYS A 98 3.68 -1.71 1.88
N LYS A 99 2.94 -2.11 0.84
CA LYS A 99 1.61 -2.70 0.96
C LYS A 99 1.63 -4.21 1.16
N ILE A 100 2.78 -4.87 1.00
CA ILE A 100 2.94 -6.30 1.26
C ILE A 100 3.81 -6.47 2.48
N LEU A 101 3.31 -7.19 3.49
CA LEU A 101 4.10 -7.60 4.63
C LEU A 101 3.81 -9.07 4.93
N LYS A 102 4.73 -9.93 4.51
CA LYS A 102 4.65 -11.37 4.80
C LYS A 102 5.14 -11.68 6.20
N ASP A 103 4.53 -12.69 6.79
CA ASP A 103 5.07 -13.32 7.98
C ASP A 103 6.41 -13.98 7.61
N ASN A 104 7.49 -13.64 8.32
CA ASN A 104 8.88 -14.09 8.12
C ASN A 104 9.68 -13.43 6.97
N ASN A 105 9.26 -12.25 6.47
CA ASN A 105 10.01 -11.49 5.45
C ASN A 105 10.36 -12.30 4.18
N ALA A 106 9.54 -13.29 3.83
CA ALA A 106 9.72 -14.04 2.60
C ALA A 106 9.49 -13.13 1.38
N ASP A 107 10.14 -13.47 0.26
CA ASP A 107 9.98 -12.70 -0.97
C ASP A 107 8.52 -12.77 -1.49
N PRO A 108 7.97 -11.65 -1.97
CA PRO A 108 6.64 -11.62 -2.56
C PRO A 108 6.59 -12.45 -3.85
N THR A 109 5.46 -13.10 -4.09
CA THR A 109 5.18 -13.78 -5.35
C THR A 109 4.73 -12.78 -6.40
N GLU A 110 4.95 -13.07 -7.68
CA GLU A 110 4.56 -12.20 -8.80
C GLU A 110 3.09 -11.78 -8.70
N PHE A 111 2.21 -12.71 -8.33
CA PHE A 111 0.80 -12.41 -8.17
C PHE A 111 0.52 -11.41 -7.03
N GLU A 112 1.17 -11.55 -5.89
CA GLU A 112 1.02 -10.60 -4.78
C GLU A 112 1.53 -9.21 -5.17
N GLU A 113 2.60 -9.12 -5.96
CA GLU A 113 3.08 -7.85 -6.49
C GLU A 113 2.04 -7.17 -7.38
N THR A 114 1.34 -7.91 -8.24
CA THR A 114 0.23 -7.35 -9.05
C THR A 114 -0.92 -6.84 -8.18
N VAL A 115 -1.28 -7.56 -7.12
CA VAL A 115 -2.34 -7.14 -6.20
C VAL A 115 -1.92 -5.87 -5.45
N ALA A 116 -0.66 -5.78 -5.01
CA ALA A 116 -0.14 -4.61 -4.32
C ALA A 116 -0.02 -3.38 -5.22
N GLN A 117 0.36 -3.56 -6.48
CA GLN A 117 0.33 -2.51 -7.50
C GLN A 117 -1.09 -1.96 -7.67
N ASN A 118 -2.07 -2.84 -7.84
CA ASN A 118 -3.47 -2.44 -7.96
C ASN A 118 -3.95 -1.67 -6.72
N LEU A 119 -3.60 -2.11 -5.50
CA LEU A 119 -3.95 -1.41 -4.27
C LEU A 119 -3.30 -0.01 -4.18
N PHE A 120 -2.07 0.14 -4.65
CA PHE A 120 -1.38 1.43 -4.69
C PHE A 120 -2.01 2.38 -5.70
N ASP A 121 -2.40 1.88 -6.87
CA ASP A 121 -3.08 2.68 -7.89
C ASP A 121 -4.45 3.17 -7.39
N LEU A 122 -5.17 2.33 -6.63
CA LEU A 122 -6.44 2.71 -6.00
C LEU A 122 -6.28 3.81 -4.94
N GLU A 123 -5.19 3.80 -4.18
CA GLU A 123 -4.87 4.87 -3.22
C GLU A 123 -4.67 6.23 -3.91
N ASN A 124 -4.13 6.23 -5.14
CA ASN A 124 -3.88 7.46 -5.90
C ASN A 124 -5.10 7.93 -6.69
N THR A 125 -5.94 7.01 -7.15
CA THR A 125 -7.09 7.31 -8.01
C THR A 125 -8.24 7.89 -7.21
N ASN A 126 -8.53 7.35 -6.02
CA ASN A 126 -9.73 7.68 -5.25
C ASN A 126 -9.38 8.43 -3.97
N GLN A 127 -9.73 9.72 -3.91
CA GLN A 127 -9.43 10.59 -2.76
C GLN A 127 -10.12 10.12 -1.46
N GLU A 128 -11.32 9.54 -1.55
CA GLU A 128 -12.07 9.04 -0.38
C GLU A 128 -11.46 7.78 0.25
N LEU A 129 -10.86 6.90 -0.56
CA LEU A 129 -10.28 5.64 -0.08
C LEU A 129 -8.83 5.82 0.40
N LYS A 130 -8.22 6.95 0.08
CA LYS A 130 -6.81 7.22 0.35
C LYS A 130 -6.46 7.21 1.83
N SER A 131 -7.29 7.84 2.68
CA SER A 131 -7.05 7.90 4.12
C SER A 131 -7.07 6.50 4.75
N ASP A 132 -8.04 5.68 4.35
CA ASP A 132 -8.22 4.35 4.91
C ASP A 132 -7.20 3.36 4.34
N LEU A 133 -6.86 3.45 3.05
CA LEU A 133 -5.92 2.54 2.41
C LEU A 133 -4.47 2.77 2.80
N LYS A 134 -4.08 4.00 3.17
CA LYS A 134 -2.69 4.36 3.48
C LYS A 134 -2.05 3.43 4.50
N ASP A 135 -2.76 3.13 5.58
CA ASP A 135 -2.29 2.31 6.70
C ASP A 135 -2.54 0.81 6.51
N LEU A 136 -3.29 0.44 5.46
CA LEU A 136 -3.63 -0.94 5.18
C LEU A 136 -2.56 -1.63 4.33
N TYR A 137 -2.26 -2.87 4.70
CA TYR A 137 -1.36 -3.76 3.98
C TYR A 137 -1.93 -5.19 3.98
N ILE A 138 -1.44 -6.00 3.05
CA ILE A 138 -1.83 -7.39 2.85
C ILE A 138 -0.68 -8.33 3.23
N ASN A 139 -1.02 -9.54 3.68
CA ASN A 139 -0.04 -10.59 3.97
C ASN A 139 0.31 -11.35 2.69
N SER A 140 -0.72 -11.88 2.03
CA SER A 140 -0.58 -12.70 0.84
C SER A 140 -1.83 -12.65 -0.02
N ALA A 141 -1.72 -13.13 -1.25
CA ALA A 141 -2.83 -13.27 -2.17
C ALA A 141 -2.70 -14.58 -2.94
N ILE A 142 -3.82 -15.30 -3.08
CA ILE A 142 -3.86 -16.62 -3.73
C ILE A 142 -4.95 -16.61 -4.78
N GLN A 143 -4.68 -17.19 -5.94
CA GLN A 143 -5.71 -17.51 -6.93
C GLN A 143 -6.28 -18.90 -6.65
N VAL A 144 -7.60 -19.00 -6.60
CA VAL A 144 -8.31 -20.25 -6.33
C VAL A 144 -9.14 -20.63 -7.54
N ASP A 145 -8.86 -21.80 -8.09
CA ASP A 145 -9.64 -22.37 -9.19
C ASP A 145 -10.94 -22.99 -8.62
N ILE A 146 -12.07 -22.53 -9.14
CA ILE A 146 -13.42 -22.98 -8.77
C ILE A 146 -14.01 -23.75 -9.95
N SER A 147 -14.68 -24.87 -9.67
CA SER A 147 -15.37 -25.65 -10.70
C SER A 147 -16.64 -24.90 -11.13
N GLY A 148 -16.65 -24.36 -12.34
CA GLY A 148 -17.81 -23.69 -12.95
C GLY A 148 -17.67 -22.18 -13.16
N ASN A 149 -16.81 -21.52 -12.39
CA ASN A 149 -16.59 -20.07 -12.43
C ASN A 149 -15.14 -19.71 -12.74
N PRO A 150 -14.87 -18.50 -13.27
CA PRO A 150 -13.50 -18.01 -13.42
C PRO A 150 -12.76 -17.99 -12.09
N LYS A 151 -11.42 -18.09 -12.14
CA LYS A 151 -10.55 -18.13 -10.95
C LYS A 151 -10.86 -16.99 -9.98
N ALA A 152 -11.12 -17.31 -8.72
CA ALA A 152 -11.33 -16.30 -7.68
C ALA A 152 -10.00 -15.86 -7.07
N VAL A 153 -9.95 -14.62 -6.62
CA VAL A 153 -8.79 -14.05 -5.92
C VAL A 153 -9.09 -13.97 -4.43
N VAL A 154 -8.28 -14.66 -3.62
CA VAL A 154 -8.36 -14.62 -2.16
C VAL A 154 -7.23 -13.76 -1.63
N ILE A 155 -7.56 -12.65 -0.96
CA ILE A 155 -6.59 -11.74 -0.36
C ILE A 155 -6.55 -11.97 1.14
N TYR A 156 -5.36 -12.29 1.63
CA TYR A 156 -5.11 -12.47 3.06
C TYR A 156 -4.68 -11.17 3.71
N VAL A 157 -5.45 -10.77 4.71
CA VAL A 157 -5.26 -9.53 5.45
C VAL A 157 -4.84 -9.82 6.90
N PRO A 158 -3.92 -9.05 7.50
CA PRO A 158 -3.63 -9.16 8.93
C PRO A 158 -4.89 -9.06 9.79
N TYR A 159 -5.07 -9.96 10.75
CA TYR A 159 -6.23 -9.95 11.66
C TYR A 159 -6.45 -8.60 12.38
N ARG A 160 -5.36 -7.86 12.67
CA ARG A 160 -5.42 -6.53 13.31
C ARG A 160 -6.17 -5.50 12.46
N LEU A 161 -6.00 -5.57 11.14
CA LEU A 161 -6.54 -4.60 10.18
C LEU A 161 -7.90 -4.99 9.61
N ARG A 162 -8.42 -6.18 9.95
CA ARG A 162 -9.71 -6.70 9.48
C ARG A 162 -10.85 -5.68 9.61
N LYS A 163 -10.91 -4.94 10.72
CA LYS A 163 -11.95 -3.92 10.94
C LYS A 163 -11.90 -2.78 9.92
N GLY A 164 -10.69 -2.36 9.52
CA GLY A 164 -10.50 -1.35 8.49
C GLY A 164 -11.03 -1.85 7.14
N PHE A 165 -10.61 -3.04 6.72
CA PHE A 165 -11.08 -3.65 5.48
C PHE A 165 -12.60 -3.88 5.44
N ARG A 166 -13.24 -4.23 6.57
CA ARG A 166 -14.70 -4.39 6.62
C ARG A 166 -15.46 -3.08 6.33
N LYS A 167 -14.95 -1.93 6.77
CA LYS A 167 -15.59 -0.61 6.51
C LYS A 167 -15.59 -0.25 5.03
N ILE A 168 -14.48 -0.50 4.35
CA ILE A 168 -14.27 -0.13 2.94
C ILE A 168 -14.57 -1.27 1.96
N HIS A 169 -14.98 -2.43 2.46
CA HIS A 169 -15.09 -3.68 1.69
C HIS A 169 -15.87 -3.55 0.38
N LEU A 170 -17.08 -3.00 0.45
CA LEU A 170 -17.97 -2.87 -0.71
C LEU A 170 -17.34 -2.08 -1.86
N ARG A 171 -16.61 -1.02 -1.52
CA ARG A 171 -15.95 -0.15 -2.50
C ARG A 171 -14.68 -0.79 -3.04
N LEU A 172 -13.86 -1.37 -2.16
CA LEU A 172 -12.62 -2.04 -2.56
C LEU A 172 -12.86 -3.23 -3.49
N VAL A 173 -13.82 -4.10 -3.16
CA VAL A 173 -14.09 -5.30 -3.95
C VAL A 173 -14.54 -4.92 -5.37
N ARG A 174 -15.44 -3.94 -5.50
CA ARG A 174 -15.90 -3.45 -6.80
C ARG A 174 -14.77 -2.90 -7.66
N GLU A 175 -13.85 -2.14 -7.07
CA GLU A 175 -12.71 -1.58 -7.82
C GLU A 175 -11.69 -2.64 -8.20
N LEU A 176 -11.42 -3.60 -7.30
CA LEU A 176 -10.52 -4.71 -7.60
C LEU A 176 -11.11 -5.64 -8.67
N GLU A 177 -12.42 -5.89 -8.65
CA GLU A 177 -13.10 -6.71 -9.66
C GLU A 177 -12.99 -6.11 -11.07
N LYS A 178 -13.10 -4.77 -11.19
CA LYS A 178 -12.85 -4.08 -12.46
C LYS A 178 -11.43 -4.30 -12.97
N LYS A 179 -10.43 -4.31 -12.07
CA LYS A 179 -9.01 -4.52 -12.42
C LYS A 179 -8.68 -5.98 -12.75
N PHE A 180 -9.34 -6.92 -12.09
CA PHE A 180 -9.16 -8.36 -12.29
C PHE A 180 -10.11 -8.97 -13.31
N SER A 181 -10.49 -8.20 -14.34
CA SER A 181 -11.32 -8.66 -15.46
C SER A 181 -12.63 -9.35 -15.03
N GLY A 182 -13.27 -8.87 -13.97
CA GLY A 182 -14.52 -9.43 -13.45
C GLY A 182 -14.35 -10.74 -12.65
N LYS A 183 -13.13 -11.12 -12.25
CA LYS A 183 -12.92 -12.23 -11.31
C LYS A 183 -13.36 -11.82 -9.91
N ASP A 184 -14.08 -12.71 -9.22
CA ASP A 184 -14.52 -12.48 -7.85
C ASP A 184 -13.34 -12.34 -6.89
N VAL A 185 -13.39 -11.31 -6.05
CA VAL A 185 -12.38 -11.05 -5.03
C VAL A 185 -12.97 -11.25 -3.64
N VAL A 186 -12.33 -12.07 -2.81
CA VAL A 186 -12.73 -12.35 -1.42
C VAL A 186 -11.59 -11.98 -0.47
N ILE A 187 -11.91 -11.24 0.58
CA ILE A 187 -10.95 -10.80 1.60
C ILE A 187 -11.07 -11.67 2.84
N VAL A 188 -9.98 -12.31 3.24
CA VAL A 188 -9.95 -13.22 4.40
C VAL A 188 -8.88 -12.77 5.39
N ALA A 189 -9.18 -12.79 6.68
CA ALA A 189 -8.17 -12.49 7.69
C ALA A 189 -7.22 -13.69 7.90
N THR A 190 -5.91 -13.41 8.06
CA THR A 190 -4.92 -14.42 8.45
C THR A 190 -5.15 -14.85 9.89
N ARG A 191 -5.48 -16.13 10.07
CA ARG A 191 -5.77 -16.72 11.39
C ARG A 191 -4.87 -17.92 11.61
N ARG A 192 -4.17 -17.95 12.74
CA ARG A 192 -3.28 -19.06 13.12
C ARG A 192 -4.04 -20.14 13.88
N ILE A 193 -4.06 -21.35 13.34
CA ILE A 193 -4.61 -22.53 14.01
C ILE A 193 -3.52 -23.16 14.88
N VAL A 194 -3.83 -23.43 16.15
CA VAL A 194 -2.93 -24.12 17.09
C VAL A 194 -3.50 -25.51 17.37
N ARG A 195 -2.63 -26.52 17.25
CA ARG A 195 -3.00 -27.92 17.52
C ARG A 195 -3.43 -28.08 18.97
N PRO A 196 -4.38 -28.98 19.28
CA PRO A 196 -4.69 -29.34 20.66
C PRO A 196 -3.41 -29.69 21.44
N PRO A 197 -3.23 -29.19 22.67
CA PRO A 197 -2.11 -29.58 23.51
C PRO A 197 -2.15 -31.09 23.78
N LYS A 198 -0.98 -31.73 23.93
CA LYS A 198 -0.91 -33.14 24.31
C LYS A 198 -1.45 -33.33 25.74
N LYS A 199 -2.07 -34.49 26.00
CA LYS A 199 -2.59 -34.85 27.33
C LYS A 199 -1.46 -34.74 28.36
N GLY A 200 -1.67 -33.98 29.43
CA GLY A 200 -0.68 -33.74 30.49
C GLY A 200 0.18 -32.47 30.34
N SER A 201 0.02 -31.69 29.27
CA SER A 201 0.68 -30.38 29.17
C SER A 201 -0.11 -29.29 29.89
N ALA A 202 0.59 -28.45 30.65
CA ALA A 202 -0.01 -27.31 31.37
C ALA A 202 -0.39 -26.14 30.43
N ALA A 203 0.12 -26.12 29.20
CA ALA A 203 -0.12 -25.06 28.24
C ALA A 203 -1.55 -25.11 27.67
N GLN A 204 -2.41 -24.21 28.12
CA GLN A 204 -3.77 -24.07 27.59
C GLN A 204 -3.77 -23.31 26.27
N ARG A 205 -4.38 -23.90 25.23
CA ARG A 205 -4.56 -23.19 23.95
C ARG A 205 -5.66 -22.12 24.06
N PRO A 206 -5.47 -20.93 23.46
CA PRO A 206 -6.55 -19.95 23.34
C PRO A 206 -7.72 -20.50 22.52
N ARG A 207 -8.96 -20.24 22.96
CA ARG A 207 -10.19 -20.69 22.26
C ARG A 207 -10.29 -20.14 20.83
N THR A 208 -9.82 -18.91 20.63
CA THR A 208 -9.80 -18.23 19.32
C THR A 208 -8.88 -18.89 18.29
N ARG A 209 -7.90 -19.70 18.73
CA ARG A 209 -6.93 -20.40 17.88
C ARG A 209 -7.28 -21.87 17.66
N THR A 210 -8.50 -22.27 17.99
CA THR A 210 -9.00 -23.62 17.72
C THR A 210 -9.46 -23.75 16.26
N LEU A 211 -9.38 -24.95 15.69
CA LEU A 211 -9.80 -25.22 14.32
C LEU A 211 -11.26 -24.82 14.08
N THR A 212 -12.15 -25.16 15.01
CA THR A 212 -13.58 -24.83 14.90
C THR A 212 -13.82 -23.33 14.89
N ALA A 213 -13.30 -22.59 15.88
CA ALA A 213 -13.47 -21.15 15.95
C ALA A 213 -12.85 -20.41 14.76
N VAL A 214 -11.71 -20.88 14.25
CA VAL A 214 -11.09 -20.30 13.05
C VAL A 214 -11.94 -20.54 11.81
N HIS A 215 -12.50 -21.74 11.63
CA HIS A 215 -13.34 -22.04 10.46
C HIS A 215 -14.64 -21.23 10.48
N ASP A 216 -15.26 -21.07 11.65
CA ASP A 216 -16.46 -20.23 11.80
C ASP A 216 -16.14 -18.77 11.47
N ALA A 217 -14.99 -18.27 11.94
CA ALA A 217 -14.60 -16.89 11.67
C ALA A 217 -14.10 -16.65 10.22
N ILE A 218 -13.60 -17.68 9.52
CA ILE A 218 -13.34 -17.61 8.07
C ILE A 218 -14.65 -17.55 7.30
N LEU A 219 -15.66 -18.33 7.71
CA LEU A 219 -16.98 -18.31 7.08
C LEU A 219 -17.61 -16.91 7.14
N GLU A 220 -17.51 -16.23 8.28
CA GLU A 220 -17.94 -14.83 8.42
C GLU A 220 -17.17 -13.86 7.50
N ASP A 221 -15.85 -14.04 7.36
CA ASP A 221 -15.04 -13.15 6.54
C ASP A 221 -15.31 -13.34 5.04
N VAL A 222 -15.56 -14.58 4.61
CA VAL A 222 -15.87 -14.92 3.21
C VAL A 222 -17.20 -14.32 2.76
N VAL A 223 -18.20 -14.26 3.63
CA VAL A 223 -19.57 -13.87 3.26
C VAL A 223 -19.83 -12.36 3.41
N HIS A 224 -18.96 -11.62 4.09
CA HIS A 224 -19.05 -10.17 4.20
C HIS A 224 -19.21 -9.54 2.80
N PRO A 225 -20.19 -8.65 2.54
CA PRO A 225 -21.00 -7.86 3.48
C PRO A 225 -22.15 -8.60 4.16
N ALA A 226 -22.62 -9.72 3.60
CA ALA A 226 -23.83 -10.38 4.09
C ALA A 226 -23.60 -11.03 5.45
N GLU A 227 -24.56 -10.83 6.34
CA GLU A 227 -24.56 -11.42 7.66
C GLU A 227 -25.20 -12.81 7.64
N ILE A 228 -24.65 -13.70 8.45
CA ILE A 228 -25.15 -15.07 8.60
C ILE A 228 -26.27 -15.06 9.63
N VAL A 229 -27.49 -15.36 9.18
CA VAL A 229 -28.69 -15.47 10.04
C VAL A 229 -28.72 -16.80 10.79
N GLY A 230 -28.29 -17.87 10.11
CA GLY A 230 -28.37 -19.21 10.67
C GLY A 230 -27.40 -20.19 10.03
N LYS A 231 -27.09 -21.26 10.75
CA LYS A 231 -26.22 -22.33 10.29
C LYS A 231 -26.78 -23.67 10.71
N ARG A 232 -26.98 -24.57 9.75
CA ARG A 232 -27.41 -25.95 9.97
C ARG A 232 -26.36 -26.90 9.40
N ILE A 233 -26.17 -28.03 10.07
CA ILE A 233 -25.28 -29.08 9.59
C ILE A 233 -26.14 -30.30 9.28
N ARG A 234 -26.21 -30.68 8.01
CA ARG A 234 -26.89 -31.89 7.56
C ARG A 234 -25.87 -33.02 7.50
N TYR A 235 -26.21 -34.13 8.14
CA TYR A 235 -25.48 -35.39 8.05
C TYR A 235 -26.20 -36.25 7.01
N ARG A 236 -25.46 -36.73 6.00
CA ARG A 236 -25.98 -37.74 5.05
C ARG A 236 -25.79 -39.14 5.62
N VAL A 237 -26.48 -40.11 5.03
CA VAL A 237 -26.37 -41.54 5.39
C VAL A 237 -24.93 -42.04 5.20
N ASP A 238 -24.22 -41.49 4.20
CA ASP A 238 -22.82 -41.81 3.91
C ASP A 238 -21.83 -41.25 4.97
N GLY A 239 -22.32 -40.53 5.98
CA GLY A 239 -21.50 -39.85 6.99
C GLY A 239 -20.90 -38.51 6.55
N SER A 240 -21.08 -38.13 5.28
CA SER A 240 -20.67 -36.82 4.77
C SER A 240 -21.50 -35.69 5.41
N LYS A 241 -20.85 -34.55 5.64
CA LYS A 241 -21.43 -33.38 6.31
C LYS A 241 -21.55 -32.24 5.34
N ILE A 242 -22.74 -31.66 5.24
CA ILE A 242 -22.97 -30.44 4.48
C ILE A 242 -23.41 -29.36 5.44
N ILE A 243 -22.73 -28.22 5.37
CA ILE A 243 -23.11 -27.04 6.15
C ILE A 243 -24.03 -26.19 5.28
N LYS A 244 -25.28 -26.04 5.71
CA LYS A 244 -26.24 -25.09 5.13
C LYS A 244 -26.16 -23.79 5.91
N VAL A 245 -25.84 -22.70 5.23
CA VAL A 245 -25.68 -21.37 5.82
C VAL A 245 -26.77 -20.48 5.26
N TYR A 246 -27.55 -19.88 6.16
CA TYR A 246 -28.61 -18.95 5.81
C TYR A 246 -28.10 -17.52 5.90
N LEU A 247 -28.21 -16.79 4.79
CA LEU A 247 -27.81 -15.39 4.69
C LEU A 247 -29.01 -14.46 4.86
N ASP A 248 -28.76 -13.21 5.27
CA ASP A 248 -29.82 -12.21 5.35
C ASP A 248 -30.39 -11.92 3.94
N PRO A 249 -31.71 -12.05 3.72
CA PRO A 249 -32.34 -11.75 2.43
C PRO A 249 -32.16 -10.28 1.98
N LYS A 250 -31.88 -9.34 2.89
CA LYS A 250 -31.68 -7.91 2.53
C LYS A 250 -30.53 -7.68 1.56
N GLU A 251 -29.48 -8.47 1.68
CA GLU A 251 -28.27 -8.31 0.86
C GLU A 251 -28.24 -9.20 -0.38
N ARG A 252 -29.34 -9.91 -0.65
CA ARG A 252 -29.45 -10.89 -1.74
C ARG A 252 -28.96 -10.37 -3.09
N ASN A 253 -29.36 -9.15 -3.45
CA ASN A 253 -28.99 -8.54 -4.73
C ASN A 253 -27.47 -8.38 -4.92
N ASN A 254 -26.70 -8.24 -3.83
CA ASN A 254 -25.26 -8.03 -3.88
C ASN A 254 -24.44 -9.33 -3.78
N THR A 255 -24.99 -10.40 -3.21
CA THR A 255 -24.24 -11.63 -2.92
C THR A 255 -24.67 -12.83 -3.75
N GLU A 256 -25.86 -12.80 -4.36
CA GLU A 256 -26.42 -13.94 -5.12
C GLU A 256 -25.53 -14.38 -6.28
N TYR A 257 -24.88 -13.46 -7.00
CA TYR A 257 -23.99 -13.80 -8.12
C TYR A 257 -22.67 -14.48 -7.71
N LYS A 258 -22.32 -14.49 -6.41
CA LYS A 258 -21.05 -15.03 -5.89
C LYS A 258 -21.19 -16.34 -5.12
N LEU A 259 -22.41 -16.84 -4.88
CA LEU A 259 -22.63 -17.92 -3.91
C LEU A 259 -21.83 -19.19 -4.22
N GLU A 260 -21.72 -19.55 -5.50
CA GLU A 260 -20.92 -20.69 -5.94
C GLU A 260 -19.43 -20.47 -5.68
N THR A 261 -18.93 -19.27 -5.98
CA THR A 261 -17.55 -18.86 -5.71
C THR A 261 -17.22 -18.92 -4.22
N LEU A 262 -18.10 -18.39 -3.36
CA LEU A 262 -17.92 -18.42 -1.90
C LEU A 262 -17.84 -19.86 -1.38
N SER A 263 -18.67 -20.76 -1.93
CA SER A 263 -18.67 -22.18 -1.56
C SER A 263 -17.36 -22.87 -1.94
N GLY A 264 -16.85 -22.58 -3.15
CA GLY A 264 -15.61 -23.13 -3.67
C GLY A 264 -14.38 -22.64 -2.90
N VAL A 265 -14.32 -21.34 -2.60
CA VAL A 265 -13.26 -20.74 -1.78
C VAL A 265 -13.25 -21.38 -0.39
N TYR A 266 -14.39 -21.46 0.28
CA TYR A 266 -14.44 -22.04 1.62
C TYR A 266 -14.04 -23.52 1.64
N ARG A 267 -14.44 -24.29 0.61
CA ARG A 267 -14.04 -25.68 0.43
C ARG A 267 -12.53 -25.82 0.25
N LYS A 268 -11.89 -24.94 -0.53
CA LYS A 268 -10.43 -24.95 -0.74
C LYS A 268 -9.65 -24.56 0.51
N LEU A 269 -10.17 -23.60 1.29
CA LEU A 269 -9.53 -23.14 2.53
C LEU A 269 -9.66 -24.15 3.67
N THR A 270 -10.82 -24.81 3.79
CA THR A 270 -11.16 -25.58 5.00
C THR A 270 -11.38 -27.07 4.76
N GLY A 271 -11.56 -27.50 3.51
CA GLY A 271 -11.93 -28.87 3.14
C GLY A 271 -13.37 -29.26 3.49
N LYS A 272 -14.22 -28.29 3.89
CA LYS A 272 -15.62 -28.54 4.26
C LYS A 272 -16.57 -28.06 3.17
N ASP A 273 -17.59 -28.84 2.88
CA ASP A 273 -18.62 -28.46 1.91
C ASP A 273 -19.68 -27.57 2.56
N VAL A 274 -19.95 -26.43 1.93
CA VAL A 274 -20.91 -25.42 2.35
C VAL A 274 -21.88 -25.13 1.22
N VAL A 275 -23.15 -24.95 1.56
CA VAL A 275 -24.20 -24.47 0.67
C VAL A 275 -24.81 -23.22 1.31
N PHE A 276 -24.85 -22.14 0.54
CA PHE A 276 -25.46 -20.88 0.95
C PHE A 276 -26.89 -20.81 0.41
N GLU A 277 -27.84 -20.50 1.30
CA GLU A 277 -29.27 -20.39 0.98
C GLU A 277 -29.81 -19.08 1.60
N TYR A 278 -30.83 -18.48 1.01
CA TYR A 278 -31.60 -17.43 1.68
C TYR A 278 -32.83 -18.08 2.34
N PRO A 279 -33.18 -17.70 3.57
CA PRO A 279 -34.42 -18.16 4.17
C PRO A 279 -35.59 -17.65 3.32
N ILE A 280 -36.47 -18.55 2.92
CA ILE A 280 -37.74 -18.18 2.31
C ILE A 280 -38.60 -17.68 3.47
N THR A 281 -38.77 -16.36 3.58
CA THR A 281 -39.85 -15.81 4.39
C THR A 281 -41.15 -16.26 3.75
N GLU A 282 -41.81 -17.26 4.36
CA GLU A 282 -43.23 -17.47 4.14
C GLU A 282 -43.92 -16.20 4.65
N ALA A 283 -44.38 -15.38 3.71
CA ALA A 283 -45.11 -14.15 3.96
C ALA A 283 -46.56 -14.48 4.35
#